data_AF-A0A3S1DSG5-F1
#
_entry.id   AF-A0A3S1DSG5-F1
#
_cell.length_a   1.000
_cell.length_b   1.000
_cell.length_c   1.000
_cell.angle_alpha   90.00
_cell.angle_beta   90.00
_cell.angle_gamma   90.00
#
_symmetry.space_group_name_H-M   'P 1'
#
loop_
_entity.id
_entity.type
_entity.pdbx_description
1 polymer ?
#
loop_
_entity_poly.entity_id
_entity_poly.type
_entity_poly.pdbx_seq_one_letter_code
_entity_poly.pdbx_strand_id
1 'polypeptide(L)'
;MIPAASFSGKRVSLFGLGGSGIATAHALIAGGAEVLAWDDNPDSVAKAAAAGIATGDLRAADWPRFAAFVLSPGVPLTHPKPHWTVELARGAGVEVIGDIELFCRERNSR
;
A
#
# COMPACT_ATOMS: atom_id res chain seq x y z
N MET A 1 9.93 5.69 9.03
CA MET A 1 9.21 4.54 9.60
C MET A 1 10.20 3.41 9.85
N ILE A 2 9.95 2.54 10.82
CA ILE A 2 10.74 1.33 11.04
C ILE A 2 10.44 0.30 9.93
N PRO A 3 11.35 -0.66 9.65
CA PRO A 3 11.03 -1.81 8.80
C PRO A 3 9.78 -2.52 9.32
N ALA A 4 8.83 -2.81 8.43
CA ALA A 4 7.57 -3.47 8.76
C ALA A 4 7.59 -4.92 8.27
N ALA A 5 7.98 -5.85 9.15
CA ALA A 5 8.24 -7.25 8.81
C ALA A 5 6.96 -8.12 8.78
N SER A 6 5.80 -7.58 9.22
CA SER A 6 4.51 -8.30 9.22
C SER A 6 4.10 -8.88 7.85
N PHE A 7 4.68 -8.34 6.76
CA PHE A 7 4.43 -8.78 5.39
C PHE A 7 5.69 -9.30 4.67
N SER A 8 6.71 -9.72 5.41
CA SER A 8 7.93 -10.31 4.83
C SER A 8 7.59 -11.48 3.89
N GLY A 9 8.13 -11.46 2.68
CA GLY A 9 7.89 -12.46 1.63
C GLY A 9 6.48 -12.41 1.01
N LYS A 10 5.66 -11.41 1.35
CA LYS A 10 4.30 -11.26 0.81
C LYS A 10 4.20 -10.06 -0.12
N ARG A 11 3.23 -10.10 -1.03
CA ARG A 11 2.89 -8.98 -1.90
C ARG A 11 1.91 -8.04 -1.21
N VAL A 12 2.20 -6.75 -1.26
CA VAL A 12 1.36 -5.69 -0.70
C VAL A 12 1.11 -4.63 -1.76
N SER A 13 -0.16 -4.30 -1.99
CA SER A 13 -0.50 -3.15 -2.83
C SER A 13 -0.60 -1.89 -1.98
N LEU A 14 -0.25 -0.73 -2.55
CA LEU A 14 -0.32 0.56 -1.86
C LEU A 14 -0.87 1.62 -2.79
N PHE A 15 -1.84 2.41 -2.30
CA PHE A 15 -2.35 3.56 -3.04
C PHE A 15 -2.10 4.87 -2.27
N GLY A 16 -1.69 5.89 -3.03
CA GLY A 16 -1.28 7.19 -2.54
C GLY A 16 0.23 7.25 -2.35
N LEU A 17 0.89 8.14 -3.08
CA LEU A 17 2.34 8.30 -3.14
C LEU A 17 2.77 9.70 -2.69
N GLY A 18 2.00 10.28 -1.76
CA GLY A 18 2.44 11.44 -0.98
C GLY A 18 3.54 11.08 0.02
N GLY A 19 3.88 12.02 0.91
CA GLY A 19 4.98 11.82 1.88
C GLY A 19 4.83 10.57 2.76
N SER A 20 3.62 10.32 3.29
CA SER A 20 3.33 9.13 4.11
C SER A 20 3.30 7.84 3.29
N GLY A 21 2.78 7.88 2.06
CA GLY A 21 2.74 6.74 1.14
C GLY A 21 4.14 6.24 0.77
N ILE A 22 5.05 7.15 0.41
CA ILE A 22 6.45 6.83 0.12
C ILE A 22 7.15 6.24 1.36
N ALA A 23 6.97 6.87 2.53
CA ALA A 23 7.55 6.36 3.77
C ALA A 23 7.02 4.96 4.12
N THR A 24 5.75 4.67 3.81
CA THR A 24 5.12 3.37 4.04
C THR A 24 5.60 2.30 3.07
N ALA A 25 5.73 2.64 1.78
CA ALA A 25 6.31 1.74 0.79
C ALA A 25 7.74 1.33 1.19
N HIS A 26 8.58 2.29 1.59
CA HIS A 26 9.93 1.98 2.06
C HIS A 26 9.96 1.11 3.32
N ALA A 27 9.06 1.34 4.28
CA ALA A 27 8.98 0.51 5.49
C ALA A 27 8.64 -0.94 5.17
N LEU A 28 7.68 -1.16 4.26
CA LEU A 28 7.28 -2.48 3.78
C LEU A 28 8.43 -3.17 3.02
N ILE A 29 9.07 -2.47 2.10
CA ILE A 29 10.22 -2.98 1.33
C ILE A 29 11.37 -3.35 2.28
N ALA A 30 11.72 -2.47 3.22
CA ALA A 30 12.76 -2.74 4.22
C ALA A 30 12.39 -3.90 5.15
N GLY A 31 11.10 -4.17 5.35
CA GLY A 31 10.58 -5.34 6.08
C GLY A 31 10.53 -6.62 5.24
N GLY A 32 10.88 -6.57 3.95
CA GLY A 32 10.93 -7.72 3.05
C GLY A 32 9.64 -7.98 2.27
N ALA A 33 8.70 -7.04 2.21
CA ALA A 33 7.51 -7.17 1.37
C ALA A 33 7.78 -6.80 -0.09
N GLU A 34 7.09 -7.46 -1.01
CA GLU A 34 7.01 -7.07 -2.42
C GLU A 34 5.91 -6.02 -2.59
N VAL A 35 6.28 -4.75 -2.77
CA VAL A 35 5.30 -3.64 -2.89
C VAL A 35 5.00 -3.34 -4.35
N LEU A 36 3.71 -3.18 -4.69
CA LEU A 36 3.26 -2.52 -5.92
C LEU A 36 2.46 -1.26 -5.55
N ALA A 37 3.00 -0.10 -5.88
CA ALA A 37 2.41 1.18 -5.50
C ALA A 37 1.81 1.95 -6.68
N TRP A 38 0.77 2.73 -6.41
CA TRP A 38 0.13 3.57 -7.42
C TRP A 38 -0.42 4.88 -6.84
N ASP A 39 -0.56 5.87 -7.70
CA ASP A 39 -1.25 7.13 -7.44
C ASP A 39 -1.88 7.60 -8.75
N ASP A 40 -3.03 8.30 -8.68
CA ASP A 40 -3.66 8.85 -9.88
C ASP A 40 -2.87 10.06 -10.43
N ASN A 41 -1.94 10.64 -9.65
CA ASN A 41 -0.98 11.63 -10.12
C ASN A 41 0.26 10.96 -10.73
N PRO A 42 0.51 11.08 -12.05
CA PRO A 42 1.66 10.49 -12.71
C PRO A 42 3.01 11.01 -12.19
N ASP A 43 3.09 12.25 -11.71
CA ASP A 43 4.31 12.79 -11.12
C ASP A 43 4.67 12.09 -9.81
N SER A 44 3.67 11.74 -9.01
CA SER A 44 3.87 10.96 -7.77
C SER A 44 4.35 9.55 -8.10
N VAL A 45 3.80 8.92 -9.15
CA VAL A 45 4.25 7.62 -9.66
C VAL A 45 5.71 7.68 -10.14
N ALA A 46 6.07 8.71 -10.91
CA ALA A 46 7.44 8.89 -11.40
C ALA A 46 8.43 9.10 -10.25
N LYS A 47 8.07 9.90 -9.24
CA LYS A 47 8.89 10.11 -8.03
C LYS A 47 9.08 8.81 -7.23
N ALA A 48 8.04 8.01 -7.08
CA ALA A 48 8.13 6.73 -6.38
C ALA A 48 9.04 5.74 -7.14
N ALA A 49 8.91 5.66 -8.45
CA ALA A 49 9.77 4.83 -9.30
C ALA A 49 11.25 5.27 -9.20
N ALA A 50 11.51 6.59 -9.23
CA ALA A 50 12.85 7.14 -9.04
C ALA A 50 13.43 6.86 -7.63
N ALA A 51 12.57 6.69 -6.63
CA ALA A 51 12.94 6.25 -5.28
C ALA A 51 13.10 4.72 -5.14
N GLY A 52 12.99 3.96 -6.24
CA GLY A 52 13.15 2.50 -6.24
C GLY A 52 11.93 1.73 -5.74
N ILE A 53 10.76 2.37 -5.66
CA ILE A 53 9.49 1.70 -5.35
C ILE A 53 8.89 1.19 -6.67
N ALA A 54 8.55 -0.09 -6.73
CA ALA A 54 7.87 -0.62 -7.92
C ALA A 54 6.46 -0.03 -8.03
N THR A 55 6.14 0.48 -9.22
CA THR A 55 4.85 1.10 -9.52
C THR A 55 4.13 0.41 -10.67
N GLY A 56 2.80 0.44 -10.65
CA GLY A 56 1.96 -0.10 -11.72
C GLY A 56 0.48 0.14 -11.48
N ASP A 57 -0.31 0.23 -12.55
CA ASP A 57 -1.73 0.56 -12.45
C ASP A 57 -2.50 -0.54 -11.71
N LEU A 58 -3.02 -0.20 -10.53
CA LEU A 58 -3.79 -1.14 -9.71
C LEU A 58 -5.13 -1.54 -10.35
N ARG A 59 -5.61 -0.85 -11.39
CA ARG A 59 -6.79 -1.29 -12.15
C ARG A 59 -6.55 -2.60 -12.90
N ALA A 60 -5.31 -2.86 -13.30
CA ALA A 60 -4.91 -4.06 -14.05
C ALA A 60 -4.13 -5.07 -13.20
N ALA A 61 -3.98 -4.81 -11.89
CA ALA A 61 -3.23 -5.67 -11.01
C ALA A 61 -3.98 -6.97 -10.68
N ASP A 62 -3.22 -8.04 -10.44
CA ASP A 62 -3.74 -9.33 -10.01
C ASP A 62 -4.04 -9.33 -8.50
N TRP A 63 -5.19 -8.72 -8.13
CA TRP A 63 -5.57 -8.45 -6.75
C TRP A 63 -5.53 -9.66 -5.80
N PRO A 64 -6.02 -10.86 -6.18
CA PRO A 64 -5.95 -12.04 -5.33
C PRO A 64 -4.54 -12.44 -4.87
N ARG A 65 -3.48 -11.92 -5.51
CA ARG A 65 -2.09 -12.18 -5.10
C ARG A 65 -1.59 -11.26 -3.99
N PHE A 66 -2.30 -10.20 -3.64
CA PHE A 66 -1.91 -9.32 -2.53
C PHE A 66 -2.39 -9.87 -1.20
N ALA A 67 -1.49 -9.89 -0.22
CA ALA A 67 -1.83 -10.25 1.15
C ALA A 67 -2.59 -9.13 1.87
N ALA A 68 -2.33 -7.87 1.51
CA ALA A 68 -3.00 -6.69 2.03
C ALA A 68 -2.92 -5.53 1.04
N PHE A 69 -3.84 -4.58 1.21
CA PHE A 69 -3.86 -3.30 0.52
C PHE A 69 -3.70 -2.17 1.53
N VAL A 70 -2.68 -1.34 1.34
CA VAL A 70 -2.42 -0.16 2.16
C VAL A 70 -3.03 1.07 1.49
N LEU A 71 -3.99 1.69 2.17
CA LEU A 71 -4.63 2.92 1.74
C LEU A 71 -3.97 4.12 2.46
N SER A 72 -3.38 5.04 1.71
CA SER A 72 -2.80 6.25 2.29
C SER A 72 -3.85 7.10 3.02
N PRO A 73 -3.48 7.75 4.14
CA PRO A 73 -4.33 8.70 4.83
C PRO A 73 -4.85 9.79 3.88
N GLY A 74 -6.13 10.13 4.00
CA GLY A 74 -6.79 11.15 3.16
C GLY A 74 -7.46 10.60 1.90
N VAL A 75 -7.20 9.34 1.52
CA VAL A 75 -7.96 8.67 0.46
C VAL A 75 -9.25 8.09 1.05
N PRO A 76 -10.43 8.32 0.44
CA PRO A 76 -11.71 7.85 0.99
C PRO A 76 -11.77 6.32 1.18
N LEU A 77 -11.88 5.87 2.44
CA LEU A 77 -12.18 4.46 2.76
C LEU A 77 -13.68 4.16 2.68
N THR A 78 -14.52 5.12 3.07
CA THR A 78 -15.97 4.96 3.20
C THR A 78 -16.76 6.20 2.73
N HIS A 79 -16.40 7.41 3.18
CA HIS A 79 -17.14 8.64 2.89
C HIS A 79 -16.38 9.59 1.94
N PRO A 80 -17.04 10.27 0.98
CA PRO A 80 -18.46 10.16 0.62
C PRO A 80 -18.82 8.83 -0.06
N LYS A 81 -17.83 8.21 -0.70
CA LYS A 81 -17.84 6.83 -1.16
C LYS A 81 -16.42 6.26 -1.07
N PRO A 82 -16.24 4.94 -0.98
CA PRO A 82 -14.92 4.34 -1.05
C PRO A 82 -14.20 4.72 -2.34
N HIS A 83 -12.89 4.88 -2.27
CA HIS A 83 -12.03 5.03 -3.43
C HIS A 83 -12.05 3.73 -4.27
N TRP A 84 -11.85 3.84 -5.59
CA TRP A 84 -11.98 2.69 -6.51
C TRP A 84 -11.05 1.52 -6.13
N THR A 85 -9.87 1.81 -5.58
CA THR A 85 -8.95 0.77 -5.07
C THR A 85 -9.52 -0.02 -3.90
N VAL A 86 -10.33 0.62 -3.04
CA VAL A 86 -10.98 -0.05 -1.90
C VAL A 86 -12.01 -1.06 -2.40
N GLU A 87 -12.76 -0.70 -3.45
CA GLU A 87 -13.73 -1.60 -4.07
C GLU A 87 -13.03 -2.81 -4.70
N LEU A 88 -11.92 -2.60 -5.42
CA LEU A 88 -11.12 -3.69 -5.99
C LEU A 88 -10.54 -4.61 -4.90
N ALA A 89 -9.98 -4.05 -3.83
CA ALA A 89 -9.45 -4.82 -2.71
C ALA A 89 -10.54 -5.69 -2.07
N ARG A 90 -11.70 -5.09 -1.74
CA ARG A 90 -12.83 -5.81 -1.15
C ARG A 90 -13.39 -6.88 -2.09
N GLY A 91 -13.49 -6.59 -3.39
CA GLY A 91 -13.97 -7.55 -4.39
C GLY A 91 -13.06 -8.78 -4.51
N ALA A 92 -11.76 -8.63 -4.24
CA ALA A 92 -10.80 -9.72 -4.22
C ALA A 92 -10.60 -10.37 -2.83
N GLY A 93 -11.32 -9.91 -1.80
CA GLY A 93 -11.14 -10.39 -0.42
C GLY A 93 -9.81 -9.95 0.22
N VAL A 94 -9.15 -8.93 -0.34
CA VAL A 94 -7.91 -8.37 0.20
C VAL A 94 -8.24 -7.37 1.31
N GLU A 95 -7.60 -7.53 2.47
CA GLU A 95 -7.80 -6.62 3.59
C GLU A 95 -7.29 -5.21 3.27
N VAL A 96 -8.03 -4.20 3.71
CA VAL A 96 -7.66 -2.79 3.54
C VAL A 96 -7.18 -2.25 4.88
N ILE A 97 -5.91 -1.82 4.93
CA ILE A 97 -5.26 -1.30 6.14
C ILE A 97 -4.64 0.07 5.89
N GLY A 98 -4.28 0.76 6.98
CA GLY A 98 -3.50 1.99 6.95
C GLY A 98 -2.11 1.82 7.55
N ASP A 99 -1.32 2.89 7.53
CA ASP A 99 -0.01 2.98 8.16
C ASP A 99 -0.04 2.78 9.69
N ILE A 100 -1.09 3.25 10.37
CA ILE A 100 -1.27 3.03 11.81
C ILE A 100 -1.50 1.55 12.14
N GLU A 101 -2.30 0.84 11.33
CA GLU A 101 -2.52 -0.60 11.50
C GLU A 101 -1.22 -1.36 11.27
N LEU A 102 -0.45 -0.99 10.23
CA LEU A 102 0.88 -1.55 9.98
C LEU A 102 1.82 -1.36 11.17
N PHE A 103 1.84 -0.16 11.77
CA PHE A 103 2.63 0.12 12.97
C PHE A 103 2.19 -0.74 14.17
N CYS A 104 0.89 -0.87 14.41
CA CYS A 104 0.35 -1.67 15.50
C CYS A 104 0.72 -3.16 15.35
N ARG A 105 0.64 -3.72 14.14
CA ARG A 105 1.04 -5.12 13.87
C ARG A 105 2.50 -5.35 14.15
N GLU A 106 3.37 -4.46 13.67
CA GLU A 106 4.81 -4.55 13.90
C GLU A 106 5.13 -4.49 15.40
N ARG A 107 4.50 -3.58 16.14
CA ARG A 107 4.69 -3.46 17.60
C ARG A 107 4.25 -4.71 18.35
N ASN A 108 3.14 -5.34 17.94
CA ASN A 108 2.59 -6.52 18.62
C ASN A 108 3.33 -7.83 18.25
N SER A 109 4.13 -7.82 17.19
CA SER A 109 4.93 -8.97 16.75
C SER A 109 6.29 -9.09 17.46
N ARG A 110 6.60 -8.17 18.37
CA ARG A 110 7.82 -8.12 19.18
C ARG A 110 7.49 -8.38 20.64
#